data_AF-A0A4Y7PUW5-F1
#
_entry.id   AF-A0A4Y7PUW5-F1
#
_cell.length_a   1.000
_cell.length_b   1.000
_cell.length_c   1.000
_cell.angle_alpha   90.00
_cell.angle_beta   90.00
_cell.angle_gamma   90.00
#
_symmetry.space_group_name_H-M   'P 1'
#
loop_
_entity.id
_entity.type
_entity.pdbx_description
1 polymer ?
#
loop_
_entity_poly.entity_id
_entity_poly.type
_entity_poly.pdbx_seq_one_letter_code
_entity_poly.pdbx_strand_id
1 'polypeptide(L)'
;MNSFRRSPYIYPATSMFHRLHDTIRGVADAAKDLAADKLPSGKFIDVSIQFIGASGLPKMDLVGTADPYFIAKLDDKITFISSVQPNTLTPVWNEIWNVKNVPDNAVLKVEVLDKDEGAPKDDYIGNFETTLTSGPKEVEIVGSILKQVKGTFWLKITSTPSADPPGPAYTFNGPIRYSRHSSPTVGLLANLNDQRLYSTWKMHIKGVPLFFGDHVQPWNRNYKAAQSIFQGPSSMAVRAGIQAGHRMLYARSTTNGFGIIDRPEDVHKLLRGGPHMNHRVKPAVYTYIIAVQDDTFRFSETGAAFFVDFASKHALHSNCAESVRYSGEFHPRPQGGWDKFSEDTPDDKVNWELVIDNNSGTYSPDKELLPQVKACLEYNFPGFTIHALDFHDEELERSRTACREYALKNRGVRQTELQPHTTEGEETLMHHASVHSGKDQPQSSEGGAPLTQYPTCQIADGQTPSSLGPTT
;
A
#
# COMPACT_ATOMS: atom_id res chain seq x y z
N MET A 1 -37.48 -17.38 64.77
CA MET A 1 -36.53 -16.27 64.55
C MET A 1 -35.54 -16.70 63.47
N ASN A 2 -35.49 -15.95 62.35
CA ASN A 2 -34.39 -15.71 61.38
C ASN A 2 -33.46 -16.87 60.96
N SER A 3 -32.99 -17.05 59.73
CA SER A 3 -32.94 -16.22 58.51
C SER A 3 -32.46 -17.09 57.33
N PHE A 4 -32.90 -16.74 56.13
CA PHE A 4 -32.53 -17.24 54.81
C PHE A 4 -31.03 -17.12 54.45
N ARG A 5 -30.54 -18.02 53.57
CA ARG A 5 -29.86 -17.69 52.29
C ARG A 5 -29.94 -18.88 51.31
N ARG A 6 -30.63 -18.69 50.18
CA ARG A 6 -30.56 -19.55 48.97
C ARG A 6 -29.66 -18.87 47.95
N SER A 7 -28.84 -19.64 47.25
CA SER A 7 -28.15 -19.27 46.01
C SER A 7 -28.53 -20.32 44.95
N PRO A 8 -28.95 -19.92 43.73
CA PRO A 8 -28.97 -20.82 42.59
C PRO A 8 -27.95 -20.39 41.53
N TYR A 9 -27.09 -21.33 41.12
CA TYR A 9 -26.31 -21.25 39.89
C TYR A 9 -27.25 -21.44 38.68
N ILE A 10 -27.25 -20.49 37.76
CA ILE A 10 -27.83 -20.61 36.41
C ILE A 10 -26.66 -20.49 35.42
N TYR A 11 -26.36 -21.54 34.66
CA TYR A 11 -25.46 -21.49 33.51
C TYR A 11 -26.25 -21.07 32.25
N PRO A 12 -25.77 -20.12 31.43
CA PRO A 12 -26.49 -19.68 30.25
C PRO A 12 -26.20 -20.59 29.04
N ALA A 13 -27.25 -21.21 28.52
CA ALA A 13 -27.24 -22.04 27.29
C ALA A 13 -26.83 -21.24 26.02
N THR A 14 -26.72 -19.92 26.10
CA THR A 14 -26.45 -19.03 24.96
C THR A 14 -25.01 -19.09 24.45
N SER A 15 -24.02 -19.48 25.29
CA SER A 15 -22.61 -19.54 24.87
C SER A 15 -22.26 -20.77 24.03
N MET A 16 -23.02 -21.86 24.18
CA MET A 16 -22.77 -23.12 23.48
C MET A 16 -23.28 -23.06 22.03
N PHE A 17 -24.42 -22.38 21.80
CA PHE A 17 -24.96 -22.18 20.45
C PHE A 17 -24.10 -21.25 19.59
N HIS A 18 -23.52 -20.19 20.17
CA HIS A 18 -22.57 -19.33 19.43
C HIS A 18 -21.30 -20.10 19.02
N ARG A 19 -20.72 -20.89 19.93
CA ARG A 19 -19.53 -21.72 19.62
C ARG A 19 -19.82 -22.76 18.55
N LEU A 20 -21.00 -23.37 18.56
CA LEU A 20 -21.41 -24.32 17.53
C LEU A 20 -21.57 -23.64 16.16
N HIS A 21 -22.16 -22.44 16.12
CA HIS A 21 -22.35 -21.69 14.88
C HIS A 21 -21.03 -21.20 14.28
N ASP A 22 -20.07 -20.78 15.11
CA ASP A 22 -18.74 -20.36 14.68
C ASP A 22 -17.89 -21.56 14.22
N THR A 23 -18.04 -22.71 14.88
CA THR A 23 -17.37 -23.96 14.47
C THR A 23 -17.92 -24.47 13.14
N ILE A 24 -19.25 -24.46 12.95
CA ILE A 24 -19.89 -24.86 11.68
C ILE A 24 -19.49 -23.92 10.55
N ARG A 25 -19.41 -22.60 10.82
CA ARG A 25 -18.93 -21.62 9.84
C ARG A 25 -17.46 -21.84 9.50
N GLY A 26 -16.60 -22.07 10.49
CA GLY A 26 -15.19 -22.39 10.29
C GLY A 26 -14.96 -23.70 9.51
N VAL A 27 -15.80 -24.71 9.71
CA VAL A 27 -15.75 -25.97 8.92
C VAL A 27 -16.26 -25.76 7.50
N ALA A 28 -17.27 -24.92 7.29
CA ALA A 28 -17.79 -24.58 5.96
C ALA A 28 -16.79 -23.71 5.17
N ASP A 29 -16.11 -22.78 5.83
CA ASP A 29 -15.06 -21.95 5.25
C ASP A 29 -13.81 -22.79 4.94
N ALA A 30 -13.38 -23.66 5.86
CA ALA A 30 -12.30 -24.60 5.60
C ALA A 30 -12.64 -25.61 4.48
N ALA A 31 -13.91 -26.04 4.36
CA ALA A 31 -14.36 -26.89 3.27
C ALA A 31 -14.45 -26.13 1.92
N LYS A 32 -14.74 -24.83 1.95
CA LYS A 32 -14.64 -23.94 0.77
C LYS A 32 -13.20 -23.74 0.33
N ASP A 33 -12.28 -23.56 1.28
CA ASP A 33 -10.84 -23.42 1.01
C ASP A 33 -10.27 -24.75 0.48
N LEU A 34 -10.68 -25.89 1.04
CA LEU A 34 -10.30 -27.22 0.52
C LEU A 34 -10.93 -27.54 -0.84
N ALA A 35 -12.08 -26.92 -1.17
CA ALA A 35 -12.71 -27.03 -2.48
C ALA A 35 -12.12 -26.06 -3.52
N ALA A 36 -11.48 -24.97 -3.08
CA ALA A 36 -10.81 -24.00 -3.93
C ALA A 36 -9.44 -24.50 -4.46
N ASP A 37 -8.89 -25.56 -3.87
CA ASP A 37 -7.60 -26.16 -4.22
C ASP A 37 -7.66 -27.22 -5.33
N LYS A 38 -8.84 -27.50 -5.88
CA LYS A 38 -8.92 -28.14 -7.19
C LYS A 38 -8.82 -27.05 -8.24
N LEU A 39 -7.71 -27.00 -8.99
CA LEU A 39 -7.62 -26.23 -10.23
C LEU A 39 -8.96 -26.42 -10.97
N PRO A 40 -9.72 -25.35 -11.27
CA PRO A 40 -10.90 -25.51 -12.08
C PRO A 40 -10.45 -26.23 -13.36
N SER A 41 -11.10 -27.34 -13.68
CA SER A 41 -10.87 -28.11 -14.90
C SER A 41 -11.36 -27.35 -16.14
N GLY A 42 -11.05 -26.06 -16.20
CA GLY A 42 -11.49 -25.08 -17.18
C GLY A 42 -10.32 -24.59 -18.03
N LYS A 43 -10.65 -23.97 -19.17
CA LYS A 43 -9.63 -23.39 -20.04
C LYS A 43 -9.11 -22.11 -19.39
N PHE A 44 -7.80 -21.93 -19.43
CA PHE A 44 -7.16 -20.71 -18.96
C PHE A 44 -6.79 -19.82 -20.13
N ILE A 45 -6.92 -18.51 -19.92
CA ILE A 45 -6.57 -17.46 -20.86
C ILE A 45 -5.59 -16.46 -20.22
N ASP A 46 -4.70 -15.94 -21.04
CA ASP A 46 -3.93 -14.74 -20.74
C ASP A 46 -4.74 -13.54 -21.23
N VAL A 47 -4.89 -12.53 -20.37
CA VAL A 47 -5.71 -11.34 -20.65
C VAL A 47 -4.88 -10.07 -20.59
N SER A 48 -5.12 -9.19 -21.57
CA SER A 48 -4.64 -7.81 -21.60
C SER A 48 -5.85 -6.88 -21.64
N ILE A 49 -6.05 -6.11 -20.57
CA ILE A 49 -7.15 -5.16 -20.42
C ILE A 49 -6.59 -3.74 -20.54
N GLN A 50 -7.02 -2.99 -21.54
CA GLN A 50 -6.75 -1.57 -21.66
C GLN A 50 -7.95 -0.78 -21.14
N PHE A 51 -7.80 -0.13 -20.00
CA PHE A 51 -8.80 0.79 -19.45
C PHE A 51 -8.61 2.17 -20.10
N ILE A 52 -9.53 2.55 -20.99
CA ILE A 52 -9.36 3.71 -21.87
C ILE A 52 -9.75 5.00 -21.12
N GLY A 53 -11.00 5.08 -20.67
CA GLY A 53 -11.55 6.29 -20.07
C GLY A 53 -13.01 6.14 -19.65
N ALA A 54 -13.56 7.21 -19.08
CA ALA A 54 -14.98 7.32 -18.79
C ALA A 54 -15.51 8.71 -19.16
N SER A 55 -16.83 8.87 -19.20
CA SER A 55 -17.49 10.17 -19.39
C SER A 55 -18.82 10.25 -18.66
N GLY A 56 -19.31 11.47 -18.45
CA GLY A 56 -20.61 11.71 -17.83
C GLY A 56 -20.64 11.40 -16.34
N LEU A 57 -19.48 11.43 -15.68
CA LEU A 57 -19.40 11.23 -14.23
C LEU A 57 -20.13 12.37 -13.49
N PRO A 58 -20.78 12.09 -12.35
CA PRO A 58 -21.38 13.12 -11.52
C PRO A 58 -20.29 13.99 -10.88
N LYS A 59 -20.62 15.24 -10.55
CA LYS A 59 -19.82 16.03 -9.62
C LYS A 59 -20.03 15.48 -8.21
N MET A 60 -18.96 15.30 -7.44
CA MET A 60 -19.05 14.89 -6.04
C MET A 60 -18.61 16.02 -5.10
N ASP A 61 -17.71 16.89 -5.55
CA ASP A 61 -17.23 18.03 -4.76
C ASP A 61 -18.15 19.26 -4.75
N LEU A 62 -18.21 19.94 -3.60
CA LEU A 62 -18.85 21.25 -3.41
C LEU A 62 -18.16 22.37 -4.23
N VAL A 63 -16.84 22.28 -4.39
CA VAL A 63 -16.00 23.23 -5.14
C VAL A 63 -15.02 22.43 -6.00
N GLY A 64 -15.34 22.26 -7.28
CA GLY A 64 -14.56 21.41 -8.19
C GLY A 64 -15.45 20.55 -9.09
N THR A 65 -14.89 19.48 -9.66
CA THR A 65 -15.66 18.44 -10.35
C THR A 65 -15.58 17.11 -9.61
N ALA A 66 -14.66 16.25 -10.01
CA ALA A 66 -14.31 14.98 -9.42
C ALA A 66 -12.84 14.70 -9.73
N ASP A 67 -12.17 13.92 -8.89
CA ASP A 67 -10.85 13.34 -9.03
C ASP A 67 -10.97 11.79 -9.24
N PRO A 68 -11.56 11.32 -10.35
CA PRO A 68 -11.92 9.91 -10.51
C PRO A 68 -10.72 8.96 -10.64
N TYR A 69 -10.87 7.80 -10.02
CA TYR A 69 -10.05 6.61 -10.24
C TYR A 69 -10.92 5.35 -10.21
N PHE A 70 -10.36 4.21 -10.59
CA PHE A 70 -11.07 2.93 -10.52
C PHE A 70 -10.24 1.81 -9.90
N ILE A 71 -10.94 0.85 -9.32
CA ILE A 71 -10.44 -0.43 -8.81
C ILE A 71 -11.04 -1.53 -9.68
N ALA A 72 -10.19 -2.28 -10.38
CA ALA A 72 -10.58 -3.42 -11.18
C ALA A 72 -10.17 -4.72 -10.49
N LYS A 73 -11.04 -5.73 -10.47
CA LYS A 73 -10.83 -7.02 -9.81
C LYS A 73 -11.20 -8.15 -10.76
N LEU A 74 -10.37 -9.19 -10.81
CA LEU A 74 -10.70 -10.46 -11.47
C LEU A 74 -11.04 -11.49 -10.40
N ASP A 75 -12.30 -11.90 -10.32
CA ASP A 75 -12.84 -12.86 -9.33
C ASP A 75 -12.44 -12.56 -7.87
N ASP A 76 -12.19 -11.29 -7.53
CA ASP A 76 -11.59 -10.84 -6.26
C ASP A 76 -10.23 -11.50 -5.90
N LYS A 77 -9.58 -12.19 -6.85
CA LYS A 77 -8.29 -12.87 -6.69
C LYS A 77 -7.09 -11.98 -6.96
N ILE A 78 -7.23 -11.04 -7.88
CA ILE A 78 -6.20 -10.05 -8.19
C ILE A 78 -6.85 -8.70 -8.47
N THR A 79 -6.21 -7.64 -7.96
CA THR A 79 -6.71 -6.27 -8.04
C THR A 79 -5.75 -5.38 -8.81
N PHE A 80 -6.32 -4.50 -9.64
CA PHE A 80 -5.65 -3.40 -10.30
C PHE A 80 -6.29 -2.09 -9.84
N ILE A 81 -5.48 -1.06 -9.66
CA ILE A 81 -6.00 0.26 -9.30
C ILE A 81 -5.34 1.32 -10.16
N SER A 82 -6.16 2.18 -10.78
CA SER A 82 -5.68 3.23 -11.66
C SER A 82 -5.04 4.40 -10.92
N SER A 83 -4.38 5.25 -11.71
CA SER A 83 -4.10 6.64 -11.35
C SER A 83 -5.39 7.43 -11.10
N VAL A 84 -5.26 8.47 -10.28
CA VAL A 84 -6.28 9.49 -10.05
C VAL A 84 -6.17 10.54 -11.15
N GLN A 85 -7.30 10.89 -11.77
CA GLN A 85 -7.36 11.91 -12.82
C GLN A 85 -7.98 13.17 -12.22
N PRO A 86 -7.21 14.27 -12.06
CA PRO A 86 -7.68 15.42 -11.29
C PRO A 86 -8.71 16.27 -12.06
N ASN A 87 -9.71 16.74 -11.34
CA ASN A 87 -10.71 17.73 -11.74
C ASN A 87 -11.31 17.47 -13.13
N THR A 88 -11.84 16.27 -13.33
CA THR A 88 -12.46 15.87 -14.60
C THR A 88 -13.66 14.94 -14.44
N LEU A 89 -14.69 15.15 -15.25
CA LEU A 89 -15.84 14.24 -15.40
C LEU A 89 -15.72 13.32 -16.62
N THR A 90 -14.61 13.45 -17.36
CA THR A 90 -14.28 12.68 -18.56
C THR A 90 -12.84 12.16 -18.47
N PRO A 91 -12.50 11.33 -17.48
CA PRO A 91 -11.14 10.86 -17.27
C PRO A 91 -10.65 9.98 -18.42
N VAL A 92 -9.37 10.13 -18.75
CA VAL A 92 -8.65 9.26 -19.70
C VAL A 92 -7.48 8.64 -18.97
N TRP A 93 -7.57 7.34 -18.69
CA TRP A 93 -6.50 6.60 -18.02
C TRP A 93 -5.51 6.00 -19.02
N ASN A 94 -6.01 5.37 -20.09
CA ASN A 94 -5.21 4.60 -21.05
C ASN A 94 -4.22 3.62 -20.39
N GLU A 95 -4.68 2.95 -19.34
CA GLU A 95 -3.86 2.07 -18.51
C GLU A 95 -4.05 0.59 -18.90
N ILE A 96 -2.95 -0.14 -19.08
CA ILE A 96 -2.96 -1.57 -19.48
C ILE A 96 -2.76 -2.49 -18.28
N TRP A 97 -3.50 -3.58 -18.17
CA TRP A 97 -3.30 -4.61 -17.14
C TRP A 97 -3.22 -5.98 -17.78
N ASN A 98 -2.08 -6.65 -17.61
CA ASN A 98 -1.82 -7.98 -18.14
C ASN A 98 -1.83 -9.00 -17.01
N VAL A 99 -2.62 -10.05 -17.16
CA VAL A 99 -2.74 -11.16 -16.21
C VAL A 99 -2.70 -12.48 -16.96
N LYS A 100 -1.92 -13.44 -16.47
CA LYS A 100 -1.81 -14.78 -17.03
C LYS A 100 -2.64 -15.79 -16.26
N ASN A 101 -2.98 -16.88 -16.96
CA ASN A 101 -3.66 -18.03 -16.39
C ASN A 101 -4.95 -17.65 -15.64
N VAL A 102 -5.80 -16.87 -16.29
CA VAL A 102 -7.12 -16.51 -15.77
C VAL A 102 -8.14 -17.53 -16.29
N PRO A 103 -9.04 -18.09 -15.47
CA PRO A 103 -10.13 -18.92 -15.97
C PRO A 103 -10.95 -18.17 -17.04
N ASP A 104 -11.30 -18.84 -18.13
CA ASP A 104 -12.03 -18.22 -19.26
C ASP A 104 -13.43 -17.70 -18.90
N ASN A 105 -13.99 -18.21 -17.81
CA ASN A 105 -15.27 -17.80 -17.22
C ASN A 105 -15.15 -16.75 -16.11
N ALA A 106 -13.95 -16.24 -15.81
CA ALA A 106 -13.75 -15.22 -14.79
C ALA A 106 -14.45 -13.90 -15.15
N VAL A 107 -14.80 -13.13 -14.13
CA VAL A 107 -15.52 -11.86 -14.23
C VAL A 107 -14.59 -10.70 -13.87
N LEU A 108 -14.60 -9.67 -14.72
CA LEU A 108 -13.98 -8.39 -14.43
C LEU A 108 -15.01 -7.49 -13.74
N LYS A 109 -14.77 -7.16 -12.47
CA LYS A 109 -15.52 -6.17 -11.72
C LYS A 109 -14.74 -4.86 -11.65
N VAL A 110 -15.39 -3.73 -11.91
CA VAL A 110 -14.77 -2.40 -11.84
C VAL A 110 -15.60 -1.50 -10.92
N GLU A 111 -14.96 -0.88 -9.95
CA GLU A 111 -15.53 0.10 -9.02
C GLU A 111 -14.88 1.46 -9.31
N VAL A 112 -15.68 2.49 -9.56
CA VAL A 112 -15.24 3.87 -9.83
C VAL A 112 -15.48 4.72 -8.59
N LEU A 113 -14.46 5.45 -8.17
CA LEU A 113 -14.46 6.27 -6.96
C LEU A 113 -13.93 7.66 -7.27
N ASP A 114 -14.30 8.62 -6.43
CA ASP A 114 -13.80 9.98 -6.42
C ASP A 114 -12.78 10.16 -5.29
N LYS A 115 -11.65 10.81 -5.58
CA LYS A 115 -10.58 10.97 -4.60
C LYS A 115 -10.74 12.27 -3.80
N ASP A 116 -11.20 12.15 -2.56
CA ASP A 116 -11.31 13.30 -1.65
C ASP A 116 -10.04 13.47 -0.80
N GLU A 117 -9.20 14.46 -1.12
CA GLU A 117 -8.02 14.75 -0.30
C GLU A 117 -8.43 15.20 1.11
N GLY A 118 -8.00 14.44 2.13
CA GLY A 118 -8.26 14.75 3.54
C GLY A 118 -9.47 14.02 4.14
N ALA A 119 -10.26 13.30 3.34
CA ALA A 119 -11.33 12.43 3.86
C ALA A 119 -10.79 11.04 4.25
N PRO A 120 -11.39 10.37 5.26
CA PRO A 120 -11.00 9.02 5.65
C PRO A 120 -11.43 7.94 4.64
N LYS A 121 -12.38 8.26 3.76
CA LYS A 121 -12.89 7.38 2.70
C LYS A 121 -13.17 8.22 1.46
N ASP A 122 -12.84 7.64 0.32
CA ASP A 122 -13.05 8.18 -1.01
C ASP A 122 -14.52 7.92 -1.43
N ASP A 123 -15.15 8.89 -2.08
CA ASP A 123 -16.57 8.82 -2.47
C ASP A 123 -16.83 7.80 -3.58
N TYR A 124 -17.89 7.02 -3.41
CA TYR A 124 -18.24 5.96 -4.36
C TYR A 124 -19.13 6.49 -5.49
N ILE A 125 -18.68 6.35 -6.74
CA ILE A 125 -19.46 6.78 -7.92
C ILE A 125 -20.36 5.65 -8.42
N GLY A 126 -19.80 4.47 -8.67
CA GLY A 126 -20.53 3.34 -9.24
C GLY A 126 -19.66 2.15 -9.59
N ASN A 127 -20.27 1.11 -10.16
CA ASN A 127 -19.57 -0.09 -10.61
C ASN A 127 -20.17 -0.65 -11.90
N PHE A 128 -19.45 -1.59 -12.49
CA PHE A 128 -19.97 -2.52 -13.47
C PHE A 128 -19.21 -3.85 -13.43
N GLU A 129 -19.77 -4.86 -14.08
CA GLU A 129 -19.15 -6.16 -14.29
C GLU A 129 -19.19 -6.54 -15.77
N THR A 130 -18.17 -7.23 -16.26
CA THR A 130 -18.13 -7.72 -17.64
C THR A 130 -17.31 -9.00 -17.79
N THR A 131 -17.62 -9.78 -18.82
CA THR A 131 -16.86 -10.98 -19.20
C THR A 131 -15.53 -10.63 -19.86
N LEU A 132 -14.61 -11.59 -19.92
CA LEU A 132 -13.31 -11.46 -20.57
C LEU A 132 -13.33 -11.74 -22.09
N THR A 133 -14.48 -11.53 -22.74
CA THR A 133 -14.58 -11.64 -24.20
C THR A 133 -13.75 -10.56 -24.89
N SER A 134 -12.90 -10.98 -25.84
CA SER A 134 -12.05 -10.07 -26.63
C SER A 134 -12.87 -9.03 -27.40
N GLY A 135 -12.40 -7.79 -27.39
CA GLY A 135 -13.00 -6.68 -28.12
C GLY A 135 -13.05 -5.38 -27.32
N PRO A 136 -13.37 -4.25 -27.99
CA PRO A 136 -13.74 -3.03 -27.29
C PRO A 136 -15.09 -3.22 -26.59
N LYS A 137 -15.25 -2.60 -25.43
CA LYS A 137 -16.48 -2.61 -24.62
C LYS A 137 -16.81 -1.19 -24.19
N GLU A 138 -18.09 -0.88 -24.26
CA GLU A 138 -18.72 0.30 -23.70
C GLU A 138 -19.70 -0.19 -22.63
N VAL A 139 -19.54 0.29 -21.39
CA VAL A 139 -20.29 -0.21 -20.24
C VAL A 139 -20.80 0.95 -19.41
N GLU A 140 -22.06 0.89 -18.99
CA GLU A 140 -22.64 1.89 -18.09
C GLU A 140 -22.10 1.73 -16.66
N ILE A 141 -21.73 2.83 -16.04
CA ILE A 141 -21.35 2.88 -14.62
C ILE A 141 -22.64 3.00 -13.82
N VAL A 142 -22.91 2.03 -12.95
CA VAL A 142 -24.17 1.99 -12.19
C VAL A 142 -23.91 2.35 -10.73
N GLY A 143 -24.61 3.38 -10.23
CA GLY A 143 -24.53 3.80 -8.83
C GLY A 143 -25.28 2.86 -7.87
N SER A 144 -24.92 2.90 -6.59
CA SER A 144 -25.52 2.05 -5.54
C SER A 144 -26.99 2.37 -5.27
N ILE A 145 -27.38 3.65 -5.41
CA ILE A 145 -28.72 4.13 -5.09
C ILE A 145 -29.57 4.12 -6.37
N LEU A 146 -30.68 3.37 -6.32
CA LEU A 146 -31.68 3.26 -7.39
C LEU A 146 -31.14 2.77 -8.75
N LYS A 147 -29.91 2.20 -8.79
CA LYS A 147 -29.23 1.74 -10.01
C LYS A 147 -29.21 2.78 -11.12
N GLN A 148 -29.08 4.06 -10.75
CA GLN A 148 -28.96 5.13 -11.72
C GLN A 148 -27.64 5.00 -12.50
N VAL A 149 -27.68 5.28 -13.80
CA VAL A 149 -26.49 5.40 -14.64
C VAL A 149 -25.73 6.67 -14.23
N LYS A 150 -24.43 6.52 -13.95
CA LYS A 150 -23.51 7.56 -13.47
C LYS A 150 -22.39 7.86 -14.47
N GLY A 151 -22.55 7.43 -15.71
CA GLY A 151 -21.60 7.64 -16.79
C GLY A 151 -21.36 6.38 -17.62
N THR A 152 -20.47 6.51 -18.59
CA THR A 152 -20.07 5.43 -19.50
C THR A 152 -18.57 5.19 -19.36
N PHE A 153 -18.16 3.92 -19.33
CA PHE A 153 -16.77 3.47 -19.24
C PHE A 153 -16.37 2.72 -20.52
N TRP A 154 -15.18 3.00 -21.04
CA TRP A 154 -14.61 2.31 -22.20
C TRP A 154 -13.39 1.50 -21.83
N LEU A 155 -13.35 0.25 -22.28
CA LEU A 155 -12.17 -0.60 -22.17
C LEU A 155 -12.01 -1.50 -23.41
N LYS A 156 -10.83 -2.06 -23.59
CA LYS A 156 -10.56 -3.09 -24.60
C LYS A 156 -9.95 -4.31 -23.94
N ILE A 157 -10.52 -5.47 -24.18
CA ILE A 157 -10.00 -6.76 -23.69
C ILE A 157 -9.39 -7.51 -24.86
N THR A 158 -8.21 -8.09 -24.65
CA THR A 158 -7.61 -9.08 -25.55
C THR A 158 -7.34 -10.33 -24.73
N SER A 159 -7.96 -11.44 -25.13
CA SER A 159 -7.86 -12.74 -24.47
C SER A 159 -7.25 -13.76 -25.42
N THR A 160 -6.23 -14.47 -24.96
CA THR A 160 -5.54 -15.53 -25.70
C THR A 160 -5.44 -16.79 -24.84
N PRO A 161 -5.52 -18.02 -25.40
CA PRO A 161 -5.30 -19.23 -24.60
C PRO A 161 -3.95 -19.19 -23.86
N SER A 162 -3.95 -19.60 -22.58
CA SER A 162 -2.73 -19.79 -21.79
C SER A 162 -1.96 -21.04 -22.24
N ALA A 163 -0.72 -21.17 -21.76
CA ALA A 163 0.06 -22.39 -21.93
C ALA A 163 -0.63 -23.61 -21.28
N ASP A 164 -0.33 -24.81 -21.77
CA ASP A 164 -0.83 -26.08 -21.25
C ASP A 164 0.34 -26.98 -20.82
N PRO A 165 0.48 -27.34 -19.52
CA PRO A 165 -0.37 -26.90 -18.40
C PRO A 165 -0.19 -25.41 -18.08
N PRO A 166 -1.23 -24.75 -17.54
CA PRO A 166 -1.14 -23.35 -17.14
C PRO A 166 -0.19 -23.19 -15.94
N GLY A 167 0.45 -22.03 -15.84
CA GLY A 167 1.16 -21.63 -14.63
C GLY A 167 0.19 -21.28 -13.49
N PRO A 168 0.68 -20.69 -12.38
CA PRO A 168 -0.15 -20.22 -11.29
C PRO A 168 -1.25 -19.29 -11.78
N ALA A 169 -2.48 -19.52 -11.31
CA ALA A 169 -3.65 -18.75 -11.72
C ALA A 169 -3.53 -17.28 -11.30
N TYR A 170 -4.15 -16.38 -12.06
CA TYR A 170 -4.18 -14.94 -11.75
C TYR A 170 -2.80 -14.29 -11.59
N THR A 171 -1.82 -14.73 -12.38
CA THR A 171 -0.44 -14.22 -12.26
C THR A 171 -0.31 -12.85 -12.93
N PHE A 172 0.07 -11.82 -12.16
CA PHE A 172 0.37 -10.50 -12.72
C PHE A 172 1.52 -10.55 -13.73
N ASN A 173 1.29 -10.00 -14.92
CA ASN A 173 2.23 -9.99 -16.04
C ASN A 173 2.53 -8.58 -16.58
N GLY A 174 2.22 -7.57 -15.78
CA GLY A 174 2.66 -6.20 -16.03
C GLY A 174 1.60 -5.29 -16.67
N PRO A 175 2.04 -4.12 -17.16
CA PRO A 175 3.38 -3.54 -16.98
C PRO A 175 3.71 -3.26 -15.51
N ILE A 176 5.00 -3.24 -15.15
CA ILE A 176 5.44 -2.97 -13.76
C ILE A 176 5.16 -1.51 -13.44
N ARG A 177 4.07 -1.26 -12.71
CA ARG A 177 3.74 0.09 -12.23
C ARG A 177 4.37 0.33 -10.90
N TYR A 178 4.88 1.55 -10.70
CA TYR A 178 5.24 2.03 -9.38
C TYR A 178 4.53 3.33 -9.05
N SER A 179 4.24 3.50 -7.76
CA SER A 179 3.92 4.78 -7.16
C SER A 179 5.02 5.17 -6.19
N ARG A 180 5.44 6.44 -6.26
CA ARG A 180 6.31 7.09 -5.30
C ARG A 180 5.47 8.04 -4.48
N HIS A 181 5.43 7.77 -3.19
CA HIS A 181 4.74 8.57 -2.21
C HIS A 181 5.77 9.47 -1.53
N SER A 182 5.62 10.77 -1.73
CA SER A 182 6.41 11.81 -1.06
C SER A 182 5.45 12.48 -0.10
N SER A 183 5.69 12.43 1.21
CA SER A 183 4.77 13.05 2.19
C SER A 183 5.29 14.42 2.62
N PRO A 184 4.66 15.54 2.23
CA PRO A 184 5.03 16.87 2.70
C PRO A 184 4.78 17.04 4.20
N THR A 185 3.70 16.41 4.70
CA THR A 185 3.33 16.41 6.13
C THR A 185 4.43 15.78 6.99
N VAL A 186 5.10 14.75 6.47
CA VAL A 186 6.28 14.15 7.12
C VAL A 186 7.45 15.13 7.16
N GLY A 187 7.73 15.85 6.08
CA GLY A 187 8.77 16.88 6.06
C GLY A 187 8.50 18.03 7.04
N LEU A 188 7.22 18.43 7.17
CA LEU A 188 6.80 19.48 8.09
C LEU A 188 6.89 19.04 9.56
N LEU A 189 6.45 17.81 9.87
CA LEU A 189 6.51 17.25 11.22
C LEU A 189 7.94 16.92 11.66
N ALA A 190 8.82 16.56 10.71
CA ALA A 190 10.24 16.33 10.98
C ALA A 190 11.08 17.62 10.95
N ASN A 191 10.48 18.80 10.71
CA ASN A 191 11.16 20.09 10.59
C ASN A 191 12.33 20.09 9.57
N LEU A 192 12.14 19.37 8.46
CA LEU A 192 13.16 19.18 7.42
C LEU A 192 12.65 19.76 6.09
N ASN A 193 13.29 20.85 5.64
CA ASN A 193 12.98 21.56 4.39
C ASN A 193 13.48 20.87 3.11
N ASP A 194 13.97 19.63 3.18
CA ASP A 194 14.51 18.93 2.01
C ASP A 194 13.49 17.92 1.46
N GLN A 195 12.88 18.26 0.32
CA GLN A 195 11.94 17.42 -0.42
C GLN A 195 12.53 16.05 -0.82
N ARG A 196 13.85 15.85 -0.70
CA ARG A 196 14.52 14.57 -1.00
C ARG A 196 14.34 13.50 0.06
N LEU A 197 13.95 13.81 1.29
CA LEU A 197 14.24 12.89 2.41
C LEU A 197 13.24 11.77 2.67
N TYR A 198 12.01 11.80 2.13
CA TYR A 198 11.01 10.77 2.48
C TYR A 198 10.18 10.32 1.28
N SER A 199 10.79 9.46 0.47
CA SER A 199 10.07 8.72 -0.57
C SER A 199 9.87 7.28 -0.14
N THR A 200 8.64 6.81 -0.28
CA THR A 200 8.30 5.38 -0.20
C THR A 200 7.81 4.94 -1.56
N TRP A 201 8.24 3.76 -2.00
CA TRP A 201 7.86 3.20 -3.28
C TRP A 201 6.98 1.97 -3.07
N LYS A 202 5.93 1.86 -3.87
CA LYS A 202 5.12 0.66 -4.04
C LYS A 202 5.17 0.27 -5.51
N MET A 203 5.54 -0.97 -5.80
CA MET A 203 5.71 -1.46 -7.15
C MET A 203 5.04 -2.82 -7.32
N HIS A 204 4.22 -2.98 -8.36
CA HIS A 204 3.68 -4.29 -8.74
C HIS A 204 4.70 -5.01 -9.60
N ILE A 205 5.31 -6.07 -9.06
CA ILE A 205 6.30 -6.87 -9.78
C ILE A 205 5.63 -8.12 -10.37
N LYS A 206 6.03 -8.47 -11.59
CA LYS A 206 5.50 -9.58 -12.39
C LYS A 206 5.88 -10.92 -11.76
N GLY A 207 4.94 -11.86 -11.81
CA GLY A 207 5.25 -13.28 -11.62
C GLY A 207 5.61 -13.73 -10.21
N VAL A 208 5.26 -12.98 -9.15
CA VAL A 208 5.60 -13.37 -7.75
C VAL A 208 5.24 -14.84 -7.44
N PRO A 209 4.05 -15.36 -7.78
CA PRO A 209 3.72 -16.77 -7.55
C PRO A 209 4.60 -17.77 -8.31
N LEU A 210 5.25 -17.38 -9.41
CA LEU A 210 6.17 -18.25 -10.17
C LEU A 210 7.45 -18.57 -9.38
N PHE A 211 7.88 -17.64 -8.52
CA PHE A 211 9.14 -17.77 -7.77
C PHE A 211 8.92 -18.26 -6.35
N PHE A 212 7.82 -17.84 -5.72
CA PHE A 212 7.54 -18.13 -4.32
C PHE A 212 6.43 -19.17 -4.13
N GLY A 213 5.64 -19.51 -5.17
CA GLY A 213 4.47 -20.37 -5.01
C GLY A 213 3.55 -19.87 -3.88
N ASP A 214 3.19 -20.77 -2.98
CA ASP A 214 2.43 -20.46 -1.76
C ASP A 214 3.32 -20.22 -0.53
N HIS A 215 4.65 -20.21 -0.70
CA HIS A 215 5.56 -19.97 0.39
C HIS A 215 5.44 -18.53 0.89
N VAL A 216 5.36 -18.40 2.22
CA VAL A 216 5.32 -17.13 2.96
C VAL A 216 6.21 -17.23 4.20
N GLN A 217 6.69 -16.08 4.66
CA GLN A 217 7.58 -15.92 5.81
C GLN A 217 6.79 -15.26 6.94
N PRO A 218 6.43 -16.01 8.01
CA PRO A 218 5.68 -15.45 9.13
C PRO A 218 6.54 -14.49 9.95
N TRP A 219 5.91 -13.68 10.79
CA TRP A 219 6.64 -12.83 11.73
C TRP A 219 7.49 -13.67 12.71
N ASN A 220 8.64 -13.13 13.10
CA ASN A 220 9.63 -13.78 13.95
C ASN A 220 9.16 -13.84 15.41
N ARG A 221 8.72 -15.02 15.84
CA ARG A 221 8.25 -15.27 17.22
C ARG A 221 9.34 -15.21 18.29
N ASN A 222 10.61 -15.17 17.91
CA ASN A 222 11.76 -15.10 18.81
C ASN A 222 12.33 -13.67 18.94
N TYR A 223 11.74 -12.68 18.24
CA TYR A 223 12.20 -11.30 18.28
C TYR A 223 11.26 -10.42 19.11
N LYS A 224 11.77 -9.83 20.20
CA LYS A 224 10.97 -9.05 21.15
C LYS A 224 10.20 -7.89 20.50
N ALA A 225 10.79 -7.22 19.52
CA ALA A 225 10.12 -6.13 18.81
C ALA A 225 9.01 -6.64 17.87
N ALA A 226 9.14 -7.83 17.29
CA ALA A 226 8.04 -8.44 16.55
C ALA A 226 6.94 -8.93 17.50
N GLN A 227 7.32 -9.52 18.64
CA GLN A 227 6.37 -9.94 19.68
C GLN A 227 5.53 -8.75 20.16
N SER A 228 6.10 -7.57 20.41
CA SER A 228 5.31 -6.40 20.84
C SER A 228 4.29 -5.92 19.81
N ILE A 229 4.52 -6.21 18.52
CA ILE A 229 3.62 -5.87 17.41
C ILE A 229 2.52 -6.94 17.25
N PHE A 230 2.86 -8.22 17.33
CA PHE A 230 1.94 -9.31 16.97
C PHE A 230 1.36 -10.07 18.17
N GLN A 231 1.93 -9.93 19.36
CA GLN A 231 1.60 -10.73 20.53
C GLN A 231 1.45 -9.89 21.80
N GLY A 232 0.47 -10.26 22.62
CA GLY A 232 0.29 -9.69 23.96
C GLY A 232 -0.70 -8.52 24.02
N PRO A 233 -0.97 -8.02 25.24
CA PRO A 233 -2.10 -7.12 25.51
C PRO A 233 -1.99 -5.74 24.85
N SER A 234 -0.77 -5.24 24.68
CA SER A 234 -0.50 -3.92 24.06
C SER A 234 -0.40 -3.96 22.54
N SER A 235 -0.37 -5.16 21.93
CA SER A 235 -0.09 -5.33 20.50
C SER A 235 -1.09 -4.64 19.58
N MET A 236 -2.36 -4.54 20.00
CA MET A 236 -3.39 -3.82 19.24
C MET A 236 -3.08 -2.32 19.09
N ALA A 237 -2.67 -1.66 20.17
CA ALA A 237 -2.35 -0.24 20.15
C ALA A 237 -1.09 0.01 19.31
N VAL A 238 -0.08 -0.85 19.44
CA VAL A 238 1.15 -0.80 18.62
C VAL A 238 0.82 -0.95 17.14
N ARG A 239 0.01 -1.95 16.75
CA ARG A 239 -0.42 -2.13 15.36
C ARG A 239 -1.22 -0.95 14.86
N ALA A 240 -2.14 -0.40 15.66
CA ALA A 240 -2.94 0.76 15.24
C ALA A 240 -2.06 1.96 14.87
N GLY A 241 -1.01 2.24 15.65
CA GLY A 241 -0.03 3.29 15.35
C GLY A 241 0.76 3.01 14.07
N ILE A 242 1.28 1.79 13.90
CA ILE A 242 2.01 1.39 12.68
C ILE A 242 1.09 1.45 11.45
N GLN A 243 -0.15 0.99 11.55
CA GLN A 243 -1.13 1.02 10.46
C GLN A 243 -1.53 2.46 10.11
N ALA A 244 -1.61 3.37 11.09
CA ALA A 244 -1.78 4.79 10.81
C ALA A 244 -0.59 5.37 10.04
N GLY A 245 0.64 5.04 10.45
CA GLY A 245 1.85 5.38 9.70
C GLY A 245 1.85 4.81 8.27
N HIS A 246 1.42 3.55 8.10
CA HIS A 246 1.31 2.91 6.78
C HIS A 246 0.34 3.68 5.89
N ARG A 247 -0.85 4.00 6.41
CA ARG A 247 -1.86 4.78 5.68
C ARG A 247 -1.32 6.13 5.26
N MET A 248 -0.56 6.82 6.12
CA MET A 248 0.05 8.11 5.78
C MET A 248 1.15 7.97 4.71
N LEU A 249 1.98 6.94 4.79
CA LEU A 249 3.08 6.71 3.84
C LEU A 249 2.61 6.29 2.46
N TYR A 250 1.57 5.47 2.39
CA TYR A 250 0.98 5.00 1.13
C TYR A 250 -0.29 5.76 0.77
N ALA A 251 -0.55 6.88 1.44
CA ALA A 251 -1.68 7.75 1.12
C ALA A 251 -1.60 8.15 -0.35
N ARG A 252 -2.76 8.09 -1.00
CA ARG A 252 -2.92 8.61 -2.35
C ARG A 252 -3.06 10.12 -2.24
N SER A 253 -2.14 10.84 -2.88
CA SER A 253 -2.21 12.29 -3.08
C SER A 253 -1.97 12.57 -4.55
N THR A 254 -2.53 13.66 -5.04
CA THR A 254 -2.26 14.26 -6.35
C THR A 254 -0.78 14.56 -6.59
N THR A 255 0.02 14.65 -5.51
CA THR A 255 1.48 14.89 -5.57
C THR A 255 2.32 13.62 -5.75
N ASN A 256 1.70 12.43 -5.72
CA ASN A 256 2.43 11.17 -5.89
C ASN A 256 3.01 11.06 -7.30
N GLY A 257 4.27 10.60 -7.38
CA GLY A 257 4.88 10.25 -8.66
C GLY A 257 4.40 8.87 -9.11
N PHE A 258 4.06 8.70 -10.37
CA PHE A 258 3.73 7.40 -10.95
C PHE A 258 4.61 7.11 -12.16
N GLY A 259 4.84 5.84 -12.42
CA GLY A 259 5.57 5.43 -13.62
C GLY A 259 5.45 3.95 -13.92
N ILE A 260 5.98 3.60 -15.08
CA ILE A 260 6.10 2.23 -15.55
C ILE A 260 7.59 1.90 -15.68
N ILE A 261 7.96 0.69 -15.28
CA ILE A 261 9.25 0.09 -15.58
C ILE A 261 9.05 -0.90 -16.72
N ASP A 262 9.59 -0.54 -17.88
CA ASP A 262 9.57 -1.37 -19.08
C ASP A 262 10.99 -1.71 -19.54
N ARG A 263 11.92 -0.77 -19.37
CA ARG A 263 13.32 -0.90 -19.79
C ARG A 263 14.31 -0.65 -18.63
N PRO A 264 15.58 -1.09 -18.75
CA PRO A 264 16.59 -0.85 -17.72
C PRO A 264 16.72 0.65 -17.33
N GLU A 265 16.56 1.56 -18.30
CA GLU A 265 16.67 3.00 -18.06
C GLU A 265 15.58 3.54 -17.13
N ASP A 266 14.42 2.88 -17.04
CA ASP A 266 13.34 3.28 -16.14
C ASP A 266 13.68 3.00 -14.69
N VAL A 267 14.44 1.93 -14.42
CA VAL A 267 14.99 1.65 -13.09
C VAL A 267 16.05 2.69 -12.73
N HIS A 268 16.90 3.15 -13.67
CA HIS A 268 17.83 4.26 -13.41
C HIS A 268 17.11 5.56 -13.03
N LYS A 269 15.96 5.86 -13.67
CA LYS A 269 15.13 7.02 -13.29
C LYS A 269 14.55 6.87 -11.89
N LEU A 270 14.17 5.65 -11.49
CA LEU A 270 13.71 5.35 -10.13
C LEU A 270 14.79 5.67 -9.10
N LEU A 271 16.03 5.22 -9.33
CA LEU A 271 17.18 5.42 -8.44
C LEU A 271 17.62 6.89 -8.29
N ARG A 272 17.37 7.74 -9.31
CA ARG A 272 17.63 9.19 -9.23
C ARG A 272 16.53 9.99 -8.53
N GLY A 273 15.48 9.34 -8.04
CA GLY A 273 14.34 10.02 -7.45
C GLY A 273 13.39 10.61 -8.49
N GLY A 274 13.16 9.91 -9.61
CA GLY A 274 12.11 10.21 -10.59
C GLY A 274 12.53 11.10 -11.78
N PRO A 275 11.62 11.32 -12.75
CA PRO A 275 11.93 11.89 -14.06
C PRO A 275 12.35 13.38 -14.06
N HIS A 276 12.13 14.11 -12.96
CA HIS A 276 12.38 15.55 -12.87
C HIS A 276 13.56 15.93 -11.95
N MET A 277 14.36 14.96 -11.50
CA MET A 277 15.51 15.20 -10.62
C MET A 277 16.83 15.06 -11.38
N ASN A 278 17.54 16.17 -11.61
CA ASN A 278 18.88 16.22 -12.23
C ASN A 278 20.01 15.85 -11.24
N HIS A 279 19.74 14.98 -10.27
CA HIS A 279 20.72 14.60 -9.25
C HIS A 279 21.39 13.28 -9.57
N ARG A 280 22.65 13.14 -9.13
CA ARG A 280 23.36 11.87 -9.16
C ARG A 280 22.60 10.83 -8.33
N VAL A 281 22.69 9.55 -8.70
CA VAL A 281 22.17 8.44 -7.88
C VAL A 281 22.73 8.56 -6.46
N LYS A 282 21.82 8.59 -5.48
CA LYS A 282 22.15 8.62 -4.06
C LYS A 282 22.54 7.21 -3.62
N PRO A 283 23.76 6.97 -3.10
CA PRO A 283 24.07 5.73 -2.42
C PRO A 283 23.24 5.69 -1.13
N ALA A 284 22.30 4.75 -1.09
CA ALA A 284 21.41 4.57 0.04
C ALA A 284 21.10 3.09 0.22
N VAL A 285 20.82 2.71 1.46
CA VAL A 285 20.27 1.39 1.79
C VAL A 285 18.75 1.55 1.92
N TYR A 286 17.99 0.59 1.43
CA TYR A 286 16.54 0.59 1.43
C TYR A 286 16.02 -0.62 2.20
N THR A 287 15.07 -0.41 3.08
CA THR A 287 14.29 -1.50 3.69
C THR A 287 13.19 -1.91 2.72
N TYR A 288 12.98 -3.20 2.50
CA TYR A 288 11.95 -3.69 1.58
C TYR A 288 11.11 -4.85 2.14
N ILE A 289 9.93 -5.01 1.56
CA ILE A 289 9.14 -6.24 1.59
C ILE A 289 8.64 -6.61 0.19
N ILE A 290 8.34 -7.90 -0.01
CA ILE A 290 7.41 -8.38 -1.03
C ILE A 290 6.14 -8.78 -0.29
N ALA A 291 5.07 -8.02 -0.49
CA ALA A 291 3.81 -8.17 0.24
C ALA A 291 3.02 -9.40 -0.27
N VAL A 292 2.35 -10.12 0.65
CA VAL A 292 1.49 -11.27 0.30
C VAL A 292 0.12 -10.82 -0.21
N GLN A 293 -0.36 -9.66 0.24
CA GLN A 293 -1.73 -9.22 -0.05
C GLN A 293 -1.97 -8.80 -1.50
N ASP A 294 -0.94 -8.24 -2.15
CA ASP A 294 -1.07 -7.64 -3.48
C ASP A 294 0.18 -7.81 -4.36
N ASP A 295 1.09 -8.72 -3.98
CA ASP A 295 2.32 -9.04 -4.71
C ASP A 295 3.19 -7.81 -5.03
N THR A 296 3.16 -6.79 -4.15
CA THR A 296 3.94 -5.57 -4.36
C THR A 296 5.30 -5.59 -3.66
N PHE A 297 6.31 -5.15 -4.39
CA PHE A 297 7.61 -4.77 -3.87
C PHE A 297 7.52 -3.35 -3.29
N ARG A 298 7.66 -3.25 -1.97
CA ARG A 298 7.46 -2.03 -1.19
C ARG A 298 8.72 -1.68 -0.45
N PHE A 299 9.21 -0.46 -0.57
CA PHE A 299 10.47 -0.07 0.05
C PHE A 299 10.59 1.42 0.35
N SER A 300 11.48 1.76 1.28
CA SER A 300 11.87 3.12 1.64
C SER A 300 13.33 3.15 2.09
N GLU A 301 13.95 4.33 2.13
CA GLU A 301 15.33 4.49 2.58
C GLU A 301 15.49 4.09 4.07
N THR A 302 16.44 3.20 4.37
CA THR A 302 16.84 2.83 5.72
C THR A 302 17.56 4.01 6.37
N GLY A 303 17.03 4.52 7.49
CA GLY A 303 17.65 5.61 8.24
C GLY A 303 17.01 6.98 7.99
N ALA A 304 15.88 7.05 7.28
CA ALA A 304 15.10 8.28 7.26
C ALA A 304 14.55 8.58 8.66
N ALA A 305 14.79 9.78 9.20
CA ALA A 305 14.43 10.19 10.57
C ALA A 305 12.95 9.93 10.94
N PHE A 306 12.04 10.05 9.97
CA PHE A 306 10.63 9.69 10.12
C PHE A 306 10.38 8.25 10.60
N PHE A 307 11.26 7.31 10.22
CA PHE A 307 11.08 5.88 10.49
C PHE A 307 11.71 5.39 11.80
N VAL A 308 12.43 6.25 12.52
CA VAL A 308 13.12 5.88 13.78
C VAL A 308 12.14 5.59 14.89
N ASP A 309 11.03 6.32 14.90
CA ASP A 309 9.97 6.15 15.88
C ASP A 309 9.15 4.87 15.66
N PHE A 310 9.27 4.23 14.49
CA PHE A 310 8.51 3.03 14.17
C PHE A 310 9.24 1.77 14.64
N ALA A 311 8.56 1.00 15.51
CA ALA A 311 9.06 -0.24 16.09
C ALA A 311 9.52 -1.30 15.06
N SER A 312 9.04 -1.20 13.82
CA SER A 312 9.53 -1.98 12.69
C SER A 312 9.16 -1.34 11.35
N LYS A 313 10.16 -1.06 10.52
CA LYS A 313 9.97 -0.58 9.14
C LYS A 313 9.35 -1.65 8.24
N HIS A 314 9.71 -2.92 8.43
CA HIS A 314 9.11 -4.04 7.70
C HIS A 314 7.62 -4.20 8.03
N ALA A 315 7.24 -4.09 9.32
CA ALA A 315 5.84 -4.11 9.75
C ALA A 315 5.07 -2.91 9.20
N LEU A 316 5.72 -1.74 9.15
CA LEU A 316 5.15 -0.54 8.55
C LEU A 316 4.88 -0.71 7.06
N HIS A 317 5.80 -1.28 6.27
CA HIS A 317 5.55 -1.55 4.87
C HIS A 317 4.50 -2.63 4.63
N SER A 318 4.39 -3.61 5.53
CA SER A 318 3.44 -4.71 5.43
C SER A 318 2.06 -4.39 5.98
N ASN A 319 1.86 -3.19 6.55
CA ASN A 319 0.63 -2.83 7.26
C ASN A 319 0.33 -3.79 8.43
N CYS A 320 1.38 -4.24 9.13
CA CYS A 320 1.34 -5.27 10.18
C CYS A 320 0.78 -6.61 9.69
N ALA A 321 1.14 -7.04 8.48
CA ALA A 321 0.83 -8.39 8.01
C ALA A 321 1.51 -9.44 8.89
N GLU A 322 0.82 -10.54 9.19
CA GLU A 322 1.44 -11.66 9.93
C GLU A 322 2.50 -12.39 9.11
N SER A 323 2.52 -12.20 7.79
CA SER A 323 3.52 -12.79 6.89
C SER A 323 3.82 -11.89 5.69
N VAL A 324 4.97 -12.13 5.07
CA VAL A 324 5.43 -11.54 3.81
C VAL A 324 5.90 -12.63 2.85
N ARG A 325 6.00 -12.38 1.54
CA ARG A 325 6.67 -13.32 0.63
C ARG A 325 8.16 -13.35 0.93
N TYR A 326 8.73 -12.15 1.10
CA TYR A 326 10.12 -11.96 1.51
C TYR A 326 10.34 -10.54 2.06
N SER A 327 11.45 -10.29 2.74
CA SER A 327 11.81 -8.97 3.27
C SER A 327 13.28 -8.87 3.65
N GLY A 328 13.83 -7.66 3.62
CA GLY A 328 15.21 -7.43 4.03
C GLY A 328 15.61 -5.99 3.80
N GLU A 329 16.88 -5.80 3.44
CA GLU A 329 17.43 -4.56 2.93
C GLU A 329 18.04 -4.76 1.54
N PHE A 330 18.19 -3.68 0.78
CA PHE A 330 18.92 -3.67 -0.47
C PHE A 330 19.60 -2.33 -0.72
N HIS A 331 20.61 -2.31 -1.58
CA HIS A 331 21.20 -1.07 -2.08
C HIS A 331 21.69 -1.20 -3.53
N PRO A 332 21.53 -0.16 -4.35
CA PRO A 332 22.18 -0.09 -5.64
C PRO A 332 23.69 0.18 -5.45
N ARG A 333 24.51 -0.38 -6.34
CA ARG A 333 25.93 -0.04 -6.44
C ARG A 333 26.41 -0.05 -7.89
N PRO A 334 27.47 0.70 -8.22
CA PRO A 334 28.22 0.52 -9.45
C PRO A 334 28.80 -0.90 -9.53
N GLN A 335 28.88 -1.44 -10.73
CA GLN A 335 29.54 -2.71 -10.99
C GLN A 335 30.95 -2.74 -10.39
N GLY A 336 31.21 -3.78 -9.59
CA GLY A 336 32.49 -3.95 -8.90
C GLY A 336 32.63 -3.21 -7.56
N GLY A 337 31.62 -2.42 -7.16
CA GLY A 337 31.54 -1.78 -5.84
C GLY A 337 31.81 -0.27 -5.83
N TRP A 338 31.33 0.40 -4.78
CA TRP A 338 31.55 1.84 -4.55
C TRP A 338 33.02 2.19 -4.28
N ASP A 339 33.79 1.24 -3.75
CA ASP A 339 35.24 1.34 -3.48
C ASP A 339 36.08 1.51 -4.76
N LYS A 340 35.58 1.05 -5.91
CA LYS A 340 36.26 1.12 -7.21
C LYS A 340 35.64 2.16 -8.15
N PHE A 341 34.60 2.85 -7.70
CA PHE A 341 33.83 3.74 -8.55
C PHE A 341 34.46 5.14 -8.66
N SER A 342 34.55 5.66 -9.89
CA SER A 342 35.03 7.02 -10.17
C SER A 342 33.87 8.00 -10.31
N GLU A 343 33.91 9.11 -9.55
CA GLU A 343 32.94 10.21 -9.59
C GLU A 343 32.77 10.85 -10.98
N ASP A 344 33.83 10.84 -11.79
CA ASP A 344 33.81 11.42 -13.14
C ASP A 344 32.93 10.63 -14.10
N THR A 345 32.56 9.39 -13.75
CA THR A 345 31.69 8.55 -14.58
C THR A 345 30.25 9.03 -14.46
N PRO A 346 29.59 9.48 -15.55
CA PRO A 346 28.17 9.86 -15.51
C PRO A 346 27.27 8.65 -15.20
N ASP A 347 26.18 8.85 -14.46
CA ASP A 347 25.32 7.74 -14.00
C ASP A 347 24.68 6.91 -15.13
N ASP A 348 24.46 7.50 -16.31
CA ASP A 348 23.96 6.82 -17.51
C ASP A 348 25.02 5.93 -18.18
N LYS A 349 26.29 6.05 -17.77
CA LYS A 349 27.41 5.21 -18.19
C LYS A 349 27.82 4.18 -17.15
N VAL A 350 27.19 4.19 -15.98
CA VAL A 350 27.44 3.22 -14.91
C VAL A 350 26.62 1.96 -15.16
N ASN A 351 27.28 0.81 -15.15
CA ASN A 351 26.58 -0.47 -15.05
C ASN A 351 26.14 -0.64 -13.58
N TRP A 352 24.84 -0.52 -13.31
CA TRP A 352 24.31 -0.64 -11.96
C TRP A 352 24.00 -2.10 -11.60
N GLU A 353 24.35 -2.46 -10.37
CA GLU A 353 24.00 -3.72 -9.72
C GLU A 353 23.05 -3.45 -8.54
N LEU A 354 22.25 -4.43 -8.17
CA LEU A 354 21.44 -4.42 -6.95
C LEU A 354 21.96 -5.49 -6.01
N VAL A 355 22.32 -5.11 -4.78
CA VAL A 355 22.62 -6.04 -3.70
C VAL A 355 21.42 -6.10 -2.78
N ILE A 356 20.87 -7.28 -2.54
CA ILE A 356 19.69 -7.53 -1.72
C ILE A 356 19.95 -8.62 -0.70
N ASP A 357 19.37 -8.51 0.48
CA ASP A 357 19.55 -9.45 1.58
C ASP A 357 18.21 -9.88 2.22
N ASN A 358 18.32 -10.71 3.26
CA ASN A 358 17.23 -11.19 4.13
C ASN A 358 17.23 -10.52 5.52
N ASN A 359 17.85 -9.34 5.67
CA ASN A 359 17.98 -8.64 6.95
C ASN A 359 16.64 -8.04 7.42
N SER A 360 15.86 -8.85 8.13
CA SER A 360 14.59 -8.43 8.71
C SER A 360 14.43 -9.03 10.10
N GLY A 361 14.50 -8.21 11.14
CA GLY A 361 14.19 -8.68 12.51
C GLY A 361 12.72 -9.08 12.65
N THR A 362 11.82 -8.51 11.84
CA THR A 362 10.37 -8.72 11.97
C THR A 362 9.90 -10.03 11.37
N TYR A 363 10.46 -10.43 10.23
CA TYR A 363 10.05 -11.65 9.52
C TYR A 363 11.17 -12.69 9.44
N SER A 364 12.43 -12.27 9.57
CA SER A 364 13.64 -13.10 9.50
C SER A 364 13.58 -14.18 8.41
N PRO A 365 13.44 -13.80 7.12
CA PRO A 365 13.23 -14.75 6.05
C PRO A 365 14.35 -15.76 5.89
N ASP A 366 13.96 -16.96 5.47
CA ASP A 366 14.90 -18.05 5.21
C ASP A 366 15.90 -17.67 4.10
N LYS A 367 17.18 -17.90 4.36
CA LYS A 367 18.27 -17.67 3.41
C LYS A 367 18.20 -18.61 2.22
N GLU A 368 17.58 -19.79 2.38
CA GLU A 368 17.41 -20.76 1.30
C GLU A 368 16.50 -20.24 0.18
N LEU A 369 15.77 -19.13 0.41
CA LEU A 369 14.94 -18.45 -0.59
C LEU A 369 15.67 -17.30 -1.33
N LEU A 370 16.92 -16.98 -0.99
CA LEU A 370 17.70 -15.95 -1.70
C LEU A 370 17.80 -16.19 -3.22
N PRO A 371 17.97 -17.43 -3.74
CA PRO A 371 17.95 -17.68 -5.17
C PRO A 371 16.62 -17.30 -5.86
N GLN A 372 15.48 -17.52 -5.19
CA GLN A 372 14.14 -17.20 -5.69
C GLN A 372 13.93 -15.69 -5.75
N VAL A 373 14.42 -14.98 -4.72
CA VAL A 373 14.39 -13.50 -4.68
C VAL A 373 15.24 -12.92 -5.81
N LYS A 374 16.46 -13.45 -6.00
CA LYS A 374 17.35 -13.08 -7.11
C LYS A 374 16.63 -13.27 -8.46
N ALA A 375 16.11 -14.47 -8.71
CA ALA A 375 15.43 -14.80 -9.96
C ALA A 375 14.19 -13.92 -10.21
N CYS A 376 13.41 -13.64 -9.16
CA CYS A 376 12.24 -12.76 -9.24
C CYS A 376 12.62 -11.33 -9.65
N LEU A 377 13.70 -10.79 -9.07
CA LEU A 377 14.15 -9.43 -9.39
C LEU A 377 14.84 -9.37 -10.75
N GLU A 378 15.62 -10.37 -11.15
CA GLU A 378 16.21 -10.46 -12.50
C GLU A 378 15.12 -10.53 -13.58
N TYR A 379 14.02 -11.24 -13.31
CA TYR A 379 12.86 -11.30 -14.20
C TYR A 379 12.15 -9.94 -14.34
N ASN A 380 12.12 -9.15 -13.28
CA ASN A 380 11.42 -7.86 -13.24
C ASN A 380 12.29 -6.67 -13.70
N PHE A 381 13.60 -6.76 -13.53
CA PHE A 381 14.56 -5.72 -13.85
C PHE A 381 15.61 -6.25 -14.85
N PRO A 382 15.19 -6.57 -16.09
CA PRO A 382 16.12 -7.05 -17.10
C PRO A 382 17.23 -6.02 -17.30
N GLY A 383 18.47 -6.50 -17.41
CA GLY A 383 19.67 -5.65 -17.53
C GLY A 383 20.30 -5.23 -16.19
N PHE A 384 19.65 -5.49 -15.06
CA PHE A 384 20.29 -5.33 -13.74
C PHE A 384 20.90 -6.63 -13.27
N THR A 385 22.13 -6.56 -12.80
CA THR A 385 22.75 -7.70 -12.10
C THR A 385 22.27 -7.68 -10.65
N ILE A 386 21.65 -8.78 -10.19
CA ILE A 386 21.14 -8.92 -8.83
C ILE A 386 22.06 -9.84 -8.02
N HIS A 387 22.54 -9.37 -6.87
CA HIS A 387 23.25 -10.16 -5.88
C HIS A 387 22.35 -10.36 -4.67
N ALA A 388 21.90 -11.60 -4.41
CA ALA A 388 21.17 -11.96 -3.20
C ALA A 388 22.13 -12.61 -2.21
N LEU A 389 22.37 -11.97 -1.07
CA LEU A 389 23.35 -12.38 -0.06
C LEU A 389 22.67 -12.58 1.29
N ASP A 390 23.18 -13.51 2.09
CA ASP A 390 22.70 -13.67 3.46
C ASP A 390 23.14 -12.48 4.32
N PHE A 391 22.32 -12.08 5.29
CA PHE A 391 22.61 -10.93 6.12
C PHE A 391 23.86 -11.07 7.01
N HIS A 392 24.41 -12.29 7.15
CA HIS A 392 25.69 -12.57 7.80
C HIS A 392 26.87 -12.66 6.81
N ASP A 393 26.65 -12.44 5.52
CA ASP A 393 27.70 -12.51 4.50
C ASP A 393 28.69 -11.32 4.62
N GLU A 394 29.99 -11.61 4.65
CA GLU A 394 31.05 -10.59 4.75
C GLU A 394 31.07 -9.65 3.54
N GLU A 395 30.72 -10.14 2.35
CA GLU A 395 30.63 -9.31 1.13
C GLU A 395 29.49 -8.31 1.21
N LEU A 396 28.36 -8.71 1.81
CA LEU A 396 27.24 -7.81 2.05
C LEU A 396 27.66 -6.68 2.98
N GLU A 397 28.32 -7.00 4.09
CA GLU A 397 28.76 -6.00 5.07
C GLU A 397 29.77 -5.02 4.46
N ARG A 398 30.73 -5.53 3.68
CA ARG A 398 31.68 -4.71 2.92
C ARG A 398 30.96 -3.78 1.95
N SER A 399 30.04 -4.31 1.15
CA SER A 399 29.28 -3.57 0.14
C SER A 399 28.42 -2.47 0.76
N ARG A 400 27.76 -2.77 1.88
CA ARG A 400 26.94 -1.83 2.65
C ARG A 400 27.78 -0.72 3.27
N THR A 401 28.94 -1.07 3.82
CA THR A 401 29.89 -0.10 4.41
C THR A 401 30.42 0.85 3.35
N ALA A 402 30.88 0.32 2.21
CA ALA A 402 31.35 1.13 1.09
C ALA A 402 30.26 2.08 0.56
N CYS A 403 28.99 1.63 0.49
CA CYS A 403 27.86 2.48 0.13
C CYS A 403 27.70 3.68 1.08
N ARG A 404 27.74 3.44 2.39
CA ARG A 404 27.63 4.49 3.42
C ARG A 404 28.80 5.46 3.39
N GLU A 405 30.02 4.96 3.32
CA GLU A 405 31.24 5.79 3.25
C GLU A 405 31.23 6.69 2.01
N TYR A 406 30.82 6.15 0.86
CA TYR A 406 30.72 6.91 -0.37
C TYR A 406 29.65 8.01 -0.28
N ALA A 407 28.50 7.71 0.33
CA ALA A 407 27.43 8.68 0.56
C ALA A 407 27.92 9.88 1.40
N LEU A 408 28.62 9.60 2.51
CA LEU A 408 29.19 10.62 3.40
C LEU A 408 30.25 11.47 2.68
N LYS A 409 31.15 10.83 1.94
CA LYS A 409 32.32 11.48 1.34
C LYS A 409 31.96 12.31 0.10
N ASN A 410 31.12 11.79 -0.79
CA ASN A 410 30.98 12.35 -2.14
C ASN A 410 29.56 12.83 -2.48
N ARG A 411 28.56 12.62 -1.61
CA ARG A 411 27.16 12.92 -1.92
C ARG A 411 26.51 13.87 -0.91
N GLY A 412 27.27 14.39 0.05
CA GLY A 412 26.80 15.38 1.03
C GLY A 412 25.76 14.82 2.01
N VAL A 413 25.69 13.49 2.16
CA VAL A 413 24.80 12.84 3.14
C VAL A 413 25.40 13.04 4.53
N ARG A 414 24.60 13.50 5.51
CA ARG A 414 25.06 13.66 6.89
C ARG A 414 25.01 12.34 7.64
N GLN A 415 25.89 12.17 8.64
CA GLN A 415 25.90 10.96 9.48
C GLN A 415 24.56 10.74 10.20
N THR A 416 23.89 11.81 10.59
CA THR A 416 22.55 11.80 11.20
C THR A 416 21.44 11.30 10.25
N GLU A 417 21.68 11.31 8.94
CA GLU A 417 20.75 10.76 7.94
C GLU A 417 20.95 9.27 7.70
N LEU A 418 22.12 8.72 8.02
CA LEU A 418 22.41 7.28 7.91
C LEU A 418 22.06 6.53 9.20
N GLN A 419 22.18 7.20 10.34
CA GLN A 419 21.86 6.70 11.67
C GLN A 419 21.06 7.76 12.42
N PRO A 420 19.77 7.90 12.12
CA PRO A 420 18.92 8.83 12.84
C PRO A 420 18.70 8.34 14.28
N HIS A 421 18.82 9.24 15.24
CA HIS A 421 18.54 9.01 16.66
C HIS A 421 17.42 9.95 17.09
N THR A 422 16.54 9.50 17.98
CA THR A 422 15.57 10.37 18.64
C THR A 422 16.28 11.23 19.68
N THR A 423 16.08 12.55 19.62
CA THR A 423 16.60 13.50 20.61
C THR A 423 15.68 13.50 21.85
N GLU A 424 16.25 13.54 23.06
CA GLU A 424 15.45 13.59 24.30
C GLU A 424 14.52 14.81 24.31
N GLY A 425 13.20 14.59 24.32
CA GLY A 425 12.17 15.63 24.42
C GLY A 425 11.34 15.89 23.16
N GLU A 426 11.62 15.24 22.02
CA GLU A 426 10.76 15.33 20.82
C GLU A 426 9.50 14.45 20.97
N GLU A 427 8.32 15.02 20.68
CA GLU A 427 7.07 14.24 20.62
C GLU A 427 7.12 13.27 19.43
N THR A 428 7.05 11.97 19.71
CA THR A 428 7.15 10.94 18.67
C THR A 428 5.99 11.00 17.68
N LEU A 429 6.24 10.69 16.42
CA LEU A 429 5.20 10.65 15.38
C LEU A 429 4.13 9.57 15.64
N MET A 430 4.50 8.48 16.33
CA MET A 430 3.55 7.51 16.85
C MET A 430 2.52 8.16 17.78
N HIS A 431 2.94 9.12 18.60
CA HIS A 431 2.05 9.89 19.48
C HIS A 431 1.11 10.78 18.66
N HIS A 432 1.61 11.50 17.65
CA HIS A 432 0.76 12.32 16.78
C HIS A 432 -0.25 11.50 15.95
N ALA A 433 0.16 10.37 15.37
CA ALA A 433 -0.68 9.51 14.53
C ALA A 433 -1.79 8.83 15.36
N SER A 434 -1.51 8.47 16.62
CA SER A 434 -2.49 7.92 17.56
C SER A 434 -3.48 8.97 18.08
N VAL A 435 -3.02 10.20 18.35
CA VAL A 435 -3.86 11.32 18.80
C VAL A 435 -4.84 11.78 17.70
N HIS A 436 -4.41 11.84 16.44
CA HIS A 436 -5.30 12.21 15.33
C HIS A 436 -6.30 11.09 14.95
N SER A 437 -5.98 9.83 15.26
CA SER A 437 -6.89 8.69 15.08
C SER A 437 -7.91 8.54 16.23
N GLY A 438 -7.66 9.17 17.39
CA GLY A 438 -8.46 9.02 18.61
C GLY A 438 -9.68 9.94 18.71
N LYS A 439 -9.89 10.87 17.77
CA LYS A 439 -11.08 11.75 17.75
C LYS A 439 -12.32 11.12 17.11
N ASP A 440 -12.19 9.93 16.53
CA ASP A 440 -13.28 9.20 15.86
C ASP A 440 -13.81 8.01 16.69
N GLN A 441 -14.23 8.27 17.93
CA GLN A 441 -15.18 7.39 18.63
C GLN A 441 -16.44 8.19 18.98
N PRO A 442 -17.64 7.73 18.60
CA PRO A 442 -18.87 8.34 19.09
C PRO A 442 -18.97 8.07 20.59
N GLN A 443 -18.80 9.12 21.41
CA GLN A 443 -19.10 9.03 22.84
C GLN A 443 -20.59 8.72 23.00
N SER A 444 -20.87 7.51 23.47
CA SER A 444 -22.18 7.14 24.01
C SER A 444 -22.44 7.96 25.28
N SER A 445 -23.38 8.89 25.20
CA SER A 445 -23.87 9.67 26.33
C SER A 445 -24.79 8.83 27.20
N GLU A 446 -24.34 8.47 28.40
CA GLU A 446 -25.22 8.17 29.53
C GLU A 446 -24.73 8.94 30.76
N GLY A 447 -25.61 9.74 31.37
CA GLY A 447 -25.45 10.19 32.75
C GLY A 447 -25.68 11.68 33.02
N GLY A 448 -26.93 12.03 33.35
CA GLY A 448 -27.26 12.87 34.51
C GLY A 448 -26.95 14.37 34.46
N ALA A 449 -27.98 15.17 34.22
CA ALA A 449 -27.99 16.61 34.51
C ALA A 449 -27.85 16.91 36.01
N PRO A 450 -27.33 18.10 36.35
CA PRO A 450 -27.98 18.91 37.38
C PRO A 450 -28.34 20.32 36.89
N LEU A 451 -29.49 20.77 37.38
CA LEU A 451 -30.13 22.06 37.19
C LEU A 451 -29.22 23.25 37.53
N THR A 452 -29.32 24.35 36.76
CA THR A 452 -29.32 25.72 37.31
C THR A 452 -29.84 26.76 36.28
N GLN A 453 -31.01 27.31 36.63
CA GLN A 453 -31.50 28.69 36.46
C GLN A 453 -31.25 29.48 35.14
N TYR A 454 -32.35 29.71 34.42
CA TYR A 454 -32.52 30.78 33.42
C TYR A 454 -32.82 32.13 34.08
N PRO A 455 -32.38 33.26 33.48
CA PRO A 455 -33.12 34.50 33.50
C PRO A 455 -33.87 34.73 32.17
N THR A 456 -35.17 34.77 32.33
CA THR A 456 -36.27 35.50 31.67
C THR A 456 -36.04 36.29 30.36
N CYS A 457 -36.96 36.00 29.45
CA CYS A 457 -37.36 36.69 28.21
C CYS A 457 -37.73 38.18 28.39
N GLN A 458 -37.41 39.01 27.39
CA GLN A 458 -38.30 40.10 26.94
C GLN A 458 -38.28 40.23 25.41
N ILE A 459 -39.49 40.23 24.84
CA ILE A 459 -39.85 40.53 23.45
C ILE A 459 -40.08 42.05 23.35
N ALA A 460 -39.66 42.67 22.25
CA ALA A 460 -40.30 43.87 21.71
C ALA A 460 -40.01 44.03 20.21
N ASP A 461 -41.06 43.78 19.42
CA ASP A 461 -41.55 44.48 18.22
C ASP A 461 -40.59 45.24 17.29
N GLY A 462 -40.54 44.75 16.04
CA GLY A 462 -41.11 45.43 14.87
C GLY A 462 -40.51 46.76 14.41
N GLN A 463 -39.86 46.75 13.23
CA GLN A 463 -40.10 47.67 12.09
C GLN A 463 -39.12 47.38 10.92
N THR A 464 -39.66 47.04 9.75
CA THR A 464 -39.08 47.33 8.42
C THR A 464 -39.56 48.75 7.99
N PRO A 465 -39.08 49.41 6.90
CA PRO A 465 -38.26 48.96 5.75
C PRO A 465 -37.20 50.01 5.27
N SER A 466 -36.76 49.90 4.00
CA SER A 466 -36.01 50.84 3.12
C SER A 466 -34.49 50.55 2.99
N SER A 467 -34.05 49.90 1.91
CA SER A 467 -33.75 50.43 0.56
C SER A 467 -32.56 51.40 0.52
N LEU A 468 -31.45 50.98 -0.10
CA LEU A 468 -30.52 51.81 -0.87
C LEU A 468 -29.65 50.88 -1.74
N GLY A 469 -29.41 51.33 -2.96
CA GLY A 469 -28.99 50.56 -4.13
C GLY A 469 -27.48 50.42 -4.32
N PRO A 470 -27.06 50.11 -5.57
CA PRO A 470 -25.76 49.49 -5.85
C PRO A 470 -24.67 50.53 -6.16
N THR A 471 -23.43 50.16 -5.91
CA THR A 471 -22.25 50.82 -6.47
C THR A 471 -21.28 49.77 -6.97
N THR A 472 -21.19 49.73 -8.31
CA THR A 472 -20.03 49.48 -9.20
C THR A 472 -19.13 48.30 -8.95
#